data_AF-A0A212CCA8-F1
#
_entry.id   AF-A0A212CCA8-F1
#
_cell.length_a   1.000
_cell.length_b   1.000
_cell.length_c   1.000
_cell.angle_alpha   90.00
_cell.angle_beta   90.00
_cell.angle_gamma   90.00
#
_symmetry.space_group_name_H-M   'P 1'
#
loop_
_entity.id
_entity.type
_entity.pdbx_description
1 polymer ?
#
loop_
_entity_poly.entity_id
_entity_poly.type
_entity_poly.pdbx_seq_one_letter_code
_entity_poly.pdbx_strand_id
1 'polypeptide(L)'
;HVTGTYSATYHEGSIQVPIPCAVVNVVFITTLIIALIALSVGQYNCPGQYVSSAPPNTHVFPCSDDWIGHKGKCYLISKKTKNWTLAQNSCSKHGATLAVIDSKEDMNFLKQHVGRAEHWIGLKNEAGQTWKWSNGQEFNN
;
A
#
# COMPACT_ATOMS: atom_id res chain seq x y z
N HIS A 1 78.05 -17.06 -29.21
CA HIS A 1 77.05 -17.19 -28.13
C HIS A 1 76.04 -16.08 -28.27
N VAL A 2 74.80 -16.40 -28.67
CA VAL A 2 73.67 -15.47 -28.59
C VAL A 2 72.61 -16.15 -27.72
N THR A 3 72.52 -15.73 -26.47
CA THR A 3 71.46 -16.15 -25.53
C THR A 3 70.30 -15.16 -25.69
N GLY A 4 69.21 -15.61 -26.32
CA GLY A 4 67.95 -14.87 -26.34
C GLY A 4 67.16 -15.14 -25.06
N THR A 5 66.95 -14.11 -24.24
CA THR A 5 66.07 -14.16 -23.07
C THR A 5 64.63 -13.82 -23.48
N TYR A 6 63.73 -14.80 -23.38
CA TYR A 6 62.30 -14.57 -23.50
C TYR A 6 61.80 -13.81 -22.27
N SER A 7 61.34 -12.57 -22.44
CA SER A 7 60.58 -11.87 -21.40
C SER A 7 59.09 -12.13 -21.60
N ALA A 8 58.50 -12.90 -20.69
CA ALA A 8 57.06 -13.03 -20.59
C ALA A 8 56.50 -11.79 -19.86
N THR A 9 55.73 -10.96 -20.57
CA THR A 9 55.02 -9.84 -19.97
C THR A 9 53.81 -10.36 -19.21
N TYR A 10 53.88 -10.35 -17.87
CA TYR A 10 52.72 -10.53 -17.00
C TYR A 10 51.87 -9.25 -17.06
N HIS A 11 50.63 -9.37 -17.54
CA HIS A 11 49.64 -8.29 -17.45
C HIS A 11 48.96 -8.37 -16.07
N GLU A 12 49.35 -7.50 -15.14
CA GLU A 12 48.52 -7.19 -13.97
C GLU A 12 47.28 -6.43 -14.42
N GLY A 13 46.16 -7.13 -14.57
CA GLY A 13 44.87 -6.52 -14.85
C GLY A 13 44.29 -5.88 -13.60
N SER A 14 44.26 -4.55 -13.53
CA SER A 14 43.41 -3.83 -12.59
C SER A 14 42.10 -3.44 -13.30
N ILE A 15 40.97 -3.97 -12.81
CA ILE A 15 39.63 -3.60 -13.29
C ILE A 15 39.31 -2.21 -12.73
N GLN A 16 39.52 -1.18 -13.55
CA GLN A 16 39.08 0.18 -13.22
C GLN A 16 37.66 0.38 -13.76
N VAL A 17 36.66 0.26 -12.89
CA VAL A 17 35.29 0.68 -13.22
C VAL A 17 35.23 2.20 -13.03
N PRO A 18 34.90 3.00 -14.05
CA PRO A 18 34.75 4.44 -13.88
C PRO A 18 33.71 4.71 -12.80
N ILE A 19 34.09 5.45 -11.75
CA ILE A 19 33.20 5.88 -10.65
C ILE A 19 31.87 6.47 -11.19
N PRO A 20 31.84 7.25 -12.30
CA PRO A 20 30.59 7.72 -12.90
C PRO A 20 29.64 6.59 -13.33
N CYS A 21 30.16 5.48 -13.84
CA CYS A 21 29.35 4.33 -14.27
C CYS A 21 28.71 3.63 -13.06
N ALA A 22 29.45 3.42 -11.98
CA ALA A 22 28.91 2.80 -10.77
C ALA A 22 27.82 3.67 -10.13
N VAL A 23 28.05 4.98 -10.04
CA VAL A 23 27.07 5.94 -9.49
C VAL A 23 25.81 6.01 -10.36
N VAL A 24 25.95 6.08 -11.68
CA VAL A 24 24.79 6.12 -12.60
C VAL A 24 23.96 4.84 -12.49
N ASN A 25 24.59 3.67 -12.40
CA ASN A 25 23.88 2.41 -12.20
C ASN A 25 23.15 2.35 -10.85
N VAL A 26 23.78 2.81 -9.76
CA VAL A 26 23.13 2.88 -8.45
C VAL A 26 21.93 3.83 -8.47
N VAL A 27 22.07 5.01 -9.09
CA VAL A 27 20.96 5.95 -9.25
C VAL A 27 19.83 5.33 -10.08
N PHE A 28 20.15 4.64 -11.18
CA PHE A 28 19.14 3.98 -12.00
C PHE A 28 18.43 2.83 -11.26
N ILE A 29 19.17 1.99 -10.54
CA ILE A 29 18.58 0.91 -9.74
C ILE A 29 17.68 1.47 -8.65
N THR A 30 18.14 2.51 -7.95
CA THR A 30 17.34 3.14 -6.88
C THR A 30 16.08 3.82 -7.41
N THR A 31 16.13 4.50 -8.57
CA THR A 31 14.93 5.09 -9.16
C THR A 31 13.93 4.03 -9.59
N LEU A 32 14.40 2.91 -10.17
CA LEU A 32 13.54 1.78 -10.51
C LEU A 32 12.89 1.17 -9.26
N ILE A 33 13.64 0.96 -8.18
CA ILE A 33 13.10 0.43 -6.92
C ILE A 33 12.06 1.39 -6.34
N ILE A 34 12.33 2.69 -6.29
CA ILE A 34 11.38 3.69 -5.80
C ILE A 34 10.10 3.68 -6.63
N ALA A 35 10.20 3.59 -7.96
CA ALA A 35 9.05 3.48 -8.84
C ALA A 35 8.24 2.22 -8.56
N LEU A 36 8.89 1.06 -8.39
CA LEU A 36 8.22 -0.20 -8.04
C LEU A 36 7.50 -0.12 -6.68
N ILE A 37 8.12 0.50 -5.67
CA ILE A 37 7.50 0.69 -4.36
C ILE A 37 6.28 1.62 -4.48
N ALA A 38 6.41 2.72 -5.23
CA ALA A 38 5.32 3.67 -5.44
C ALA A 38 4.08 3.01 -6.06
N LEU A 39 4.26 2.03 -6.95
CA LEU A 39 3.18 1.25 -7.56
C LEU A 39 2.50 0.27 -6.58
N SER A 40 3.14 -0.04 -5.45
CA SER A 40 2.64 -1.03 -4.47
C SER A 40 1.97 -0.40 -3.23
N VAL A 41 1.84 0.93 -3.20
CA VAL A 41 1.27 1.67 -2.08
C VAL A 41 0.11 2.55 -2.52
N GLY A 42 -0.85 2.75 -1.62
CA GLY A 42 -2.03 3.57 -1.86
C GLY A 42 -2.55 4.15 -0.56
N GLN A 43 -3.39 5.18 -0.66
CA GLN A 43 -4.18 5.65 0.48
C GLN A 43 -5.18 4.56 0.89
N TYR A 44 -5.88 4.73 2.00
CA TYR A 44 -6.79 3.69 2.47
C TYR A 44 -7.90 4.29 3.32
N ASN A 45 -8.99 3.54 3.42
CA ASN A 45 -10.12 3.93 4.24
C ASN A 45 -10.57 2.76 5.12
N CYS A 46 -11.01 3.08 6.32
CA CYS A 46 -11.38 2.13 7.35
C CYS A 46 -12.82 2.41 7.81
N PRO A 47 -13.83 1.72 7.27
CA PRO A 47 -15.14 1.71 7.88
C PRO A 47 -15.11 0.91 9.19
N GLY A 48 -15.56 1.54 10.26
CA GLY A 48 -15.82 0.92 11.55
C GLY A 48 -17.31 0.90 11.84
N GLN A 49 -17.73 -0.01 12.71
CA GLN A 49 -19.07 0.05 13.26
C GLN A 49 -19.17 1.25 14.21
N TYR A 50 -20.32 1.93 14.14
CA TYR A 50 -20.67 2.94 15.11
C TYR A 50 -20.79 2.29 16.50
N VAL A 51 -19.95 2.72 17.45
CA VAL A 51 -20.09 2.37 18.86
C VAL A 51 -20.75 3.55 19.55
N SER A 52 -22.04 3.43 19.85
CA SER A 52 -22.74 4.43 20.67
C SER A 52 -22.22 4.36 22.10
N SER A 53 -21.64 5.45 22.60
CA SER A 53 -21.42 5.64 24.03
C SER A 53 -22.63 6.29 24.72
N ALA A 54 -23.67 6.67 23.96
CA ALA A 54 -24.84 7.38 24.45
C ALA A 54 -25.96 6.41 24.88
N PRO A 55 -26.81 6.79 25.87
CA PRO A 55 -27.98 6.02 26.23
C PRO A 55 -28.91 5.78 25.03
N PRO A 56 -29.62 4.64 24.97
CA PRO A 56 -30.45 4.22 23.83
C PRO A 56 -31.51 5.22 23.36
N ASN A 57 -31.81 6.24 24.16
CA ASN A 57 -32.83 7.26 23.92
C ASN A 57 -32.32 8.50 23.19
N THR A 58 -31.05 8.53 22.78
CA THR A 58 -30.43 9.67 22.10
C THR A 58 -30.16 9.30 20.64
N HIS A 59 -30.96 9.84 19.71
CA HIS A 59 -30.73 9.73 18.26
C HIS A 59 -29.55 10.60 17.81
N VAL A 60 -28.39 10.47 18.45
CA VAL A 60 -27.17 11.14 18.04
C VAL A 60 -26.17 10.05 17.69
N PHE A 61 -25.88 9.95 16.40
CA PHE A 61 -24.84 9.08 15.86
C PHE A 61 -23.56 9.90 15.62
N PRO A 62 -22.79 10.35 16.62
CA PRO A 62 -21.51 10.94 16.30
C PRO A 62 -20.52 9.80 16.11
N CYS A 63 -20.03 9.65 14.89
CA CYS A 63 -18.71 9.08 14.71
C CYS A 63 -17.70 9.94 15.50
N SER A 64 -16.54 9.39 15.87
CA SER A 64 -15.47 10.22 16.45
C SER A 64 -15.16 11.40 15.53
N ASP A 65 -14.68 12.53 16.08
CA ASP A 65 -14.53 13.79 15.34
C ASP A 65 -13.75 13.67 14.01
N ASP A 66 -12.82 12.72 13.92
CA ASP A 66 -12.00 12.46 12.72
C ASP A 66 -12.64 11.50 11.69
N TRP A 67 -13.87 11.04 11.93
CA TRP A 67 -14.56 10.02 11.15
C TRP A 67 -15.85 10.55 10.51
N ILE A 68 -16.13 10.08 9.30
CA ILE A 68 -17.29 10.53 8.52
C ILE A 68 -18.41 9.49 8.63
N GLY A 69 -19.57 9.91 9.15
CA GLY A 69 -20.75 9.05 9.26
C GLY A 69 -21.50 8.88 7.94
N HIS A 70 -21.78 7.64 7.55
CA HIS A 70 -22.63 7.32 6.42
C HIS A 70 -23.38 6.00 6.64
N LYS A 71 -24.72 6.03 6.59
CA LYS A 71 -25.59 4.83 6.65
C LYS A 71 -25.31 3.90 7.85
N GLY A 72 -25.01 4.47 9.02
CA GLY A 72 -24.72 3.68 10.24
C GLY A 72 -23.30 3.11 10.31
N LYS A 73 -22.44 3.44 9.34
CA LYS A 73 -20.99 3.16 9.36
C LYS A 73 -20.24 4.47 9.63
N CYS A 74 -19.08 4.37 10.27
CA CYS A 74 -18.15 5.47 10.44
C CYS A 74 -16.93 5.22 9.58
N TYR A 75 -16.52 6.18 8.76
CA TYR A 75 -15.41 6.03 7.83
C TYR A 75 -14.22 6.90 8.22
N LEU A 76 -13.07 6.27 8.47
CA LEU A 76 -11.78 6.97 8.53
C LEU A 76 -11.14 6.97 7.13
N ILE A 77 -10.84 8.15 6.58
CA ILE A 77 -10.17 8.29 5.28
C ILE A 77 -8.72 8.73 5.52
N SER A 78 -7.77 7.82 5.30
CA SER A 78 -6.36 8.08 5.58
C SER A 78 -5.64 8.66 4.37
N LYS A 79 -4.98 9.81 4.57
CA LYS A 79 -4.08 10.40 3.57
C LYS A 79 -2.71 9.71 3.49
N LYS A 80 -2.43 8.74 4.39
CA LYS A 80 -1.15 8.02 4.43
C LYS A 80 -1.13 6.93 3.36
N THR A 81 -0.03 6.78 2.64
CA THR A 81 0.17 5.68 1.69
C THR A 81 0.79 4.47 2.36
N LYS A 82 0.21 3.29 2.11
CA LYS A 82 0.67 2.00 2.63
C LYS A 82 0.41 0.92 1.58
N ASN A 83 1.13 -0.19 1.65
CA ASN A 83 0.69 -1.39 0.94
C ASN A 83 -0.58 -1.95 1.60
N TRP A 84 -1.28 -2.84 0.91
CA TRP A 84 -2.58 -3.37 1.37
C TRP A 84 -2.51 -3.95 2.79
N THR A 85 -1.51 -4.79 3.08
CA THR A 85 -1.35 -5.45 4.39
C THR A 85 -1.14 -4.44 5.52
N LEU A 86 -0.28 -3.44 5.30
CA LEU A 86 -0.03 -2.39 6.29
C LEU A 86 -1.25 -1.48 6.47
N ALA A 87 -2.03 -1.24 5.41
CA ALA A 87 -3.27 -0.50 5.47
C ALA A 87 -4.34 -1.24 6.30
N GLN A 88 -4.52 -2.55 6.07
CA GLN A 88 -5.39 -3.41 6.88
C GLN A 88 -4.99 -3.40 8.36
N ASN A 89 -3.69 -3.59 8.66
CA ASN A 89 -3.19 -3.52 10.03
C ASN A 89 -3.45 -2.15 10.68
N SER A 90 -3.36 -1.07 9.90
CA SER A 90 -3.69 0.27 10.36
C SER A 90 -5.18 0.39 10.72
N CYS A 91 -6.10 -0.14 9.91
CA CYS A 91 -7.52 -0.16 10.24
C CYS A 91 -7.81 -0.98 11.51
N SER A 92 -7.15 -2.13 11.68
CA SER A 92 -7.35 -3.00 12.84
C SER A 92 -6.95 -2.35 14.16
N LYS A 93 -6.02 -1.39 14.16
CA LYS A 93 -5.68 -0.59 15.37
C LYS A 93 -6.84 0.28 15.86
N HIS A 94 -7.83 0.52 15.02
CA HIS A 94 -9.05 1.26 15.34
C HIS A 94 -10.28 0.34 15.47
N GLY A 95 -10.09 -0.98 15.59
CA GLY A 95 -11.20 -1.94 15.63
C GLY A 95 -11.98 -2.02 14.31
N ALA A 96 -11.36 -1.61 13.20
CA ALA A 96 -11.97 -1.58 11.87
C ALA A 96 -11.21 -2.49 10.88
N THR A 97 -11.75 -2.62 9.67
CA THR A 97 -11.08 -3.27 8.54
C THR A 97 -10.94 -2.29 7.37
N LEU A 98 -10.14 -2.63 6.36
CA LEU A 98 -10.27 -1.95 5.06
C LEU A 98 -11.70 -2.10 4.53
N ALA A 99 -12.16 -1.14 3.72
CA ALA A 99 -13.56 -1.09 3.30
C ALA A 99 -14.07 -2.35 2.59
N VAL A 100 -15.12 -2.93 3.18
CA VAL A 100 -16.01 -3.87 2.51
C VAL A 100 -17.14 -3.06 1.88
N ILE A 101 -17.37 -3.28 0.59
CA ILE A 101 -18.37 -2.54 -0.19
C ILE A 101 -19.58 -3.44 -0.39
N ASP A 102 -20.64 -3.17 0.36
CA ASP A 102 -21.87 -3.97 0.36
C ASP A 102 -22.94 -3.39 -0.57
N SER A 103 -22.75 -2.16 -1.05
CA SER A 103 -23.77 -1.42 -1.81
C SER A 103 -23.16 -0.42 -2.79
N LYS A 104 -23.94 -0.04 -3.81
CA LYS A 104 -23.55 1.01 -4.76
C LYS A 104 -23.41 2.36 -4.06
N GLU A 105 -24.20 2.58 -3.02
CA GLU A 105 -24.18 3.77 -2.17
C GLU A 105 -22.86 3.89 -1.42
N ASP A 106 -22.35 2.80 -0.82
CA ASP A 106 -21.03 2.78 -0.16
C ASP A 106 -19.91 3.13 -1.15
N MET A 107 -19.95 2.54 -2.36
CA MET A 107 -18.99 2.85 -3.42
C MET A 107 -19.05 4.32 -3.85
N ASN A 108 -20.25 4.88 -4.01
CA ASN A 108 -20.43 6.28 -4.40
C ASN A 108 -19.95 7.22 -3.30
N PHE A 109 -20.26 6.91 -2.04
CA PHE A 109 -19.78 7.66 -0.88
C PHE A 109 -18.25 7.71 -0.85
N LEU A 110 -17.58 6.56 -0.98
CA LEU A 110 -16.11 6.52 -1.01
C LEU A 110 -15.56 7.35 -2.17
N LYS A 111 -16.08 7.18 -3.40
CA LYS A 111 -15.63 7.95 -4.57
C LYS A 111 -15.74 9.46 -4.39
N GLN A 112 -16.77 9.94 -3.72
CA GLN A 112 -16.97 11.37 -3.46
C GLN A 112 -15.96 11.94 -2.46
N HIS A 113 -15.44 11.13 -1.54
CA HIS A 113 -14.60 11.60 -0.43
C HIS A 113 -13.10 11.32 -0.62
N VAL A 114 -12.72 10.36 -1.46
CA VAL A 114 -11.31 9.99 -1.71
C VAL A 114 -10.61 10.86 -2.77
N GLY A 115 -11.36 11.66 -3.54
CA GLY A 115 -10.82 12.53 -4.58
C GLY A 115 -10.17 11.75 -5.72
N ARG A 116 -8.96 12.16 -6.14
CA ARG A 116 -8.19 11.52 -7.24
C ARG A 116 -7.19 10.47 -6.77
N ALA A 117 -7.01 10.31 -5.46
CA ALA A 117 -6.02 9.37 -4.94
C ALA A 117 -6.57 7.94 -4.93
N GLU A 118 -5.74 6.99 -5.36
CA GLU A 118 -6.07 5.58 -5.25
C GLU A 118 -6.16 5.15 -3.78
N HIS A 119 -7.25 4.48 -3.45
CA HIS A 119 -7.52 4.00 -2.10
C HIS A 119 -7.69 2.49 -2.09
N TRP A 120 -7.00 1.83 -1.16
CA TRP A 120 -7.23 0.43 -0.86
C TRP A 120 -8.64 0.21 -0.32
N ILE A 121 -9.27 -0.84 -0.81
CA ILE A 121 -10.47 -1.46 -0.25
C ILE A 121 -10.09 -2.82 0.34
N GLY A 122 -11.01 -3.40 1.10
CA GLY A 122 -10.83 -4.68 1.79
C GLY A 122 -10.83 -5.90 0.88
N LEU A 123 -10.79 -5.74 -0.44
CA LEU A 123 -10.79 -6.85 -1.38
C LEU A 123 -9.35 -7.30 -1.67
N LYS A 124 -9.02 -8.56 -1.42
CA LYS A 124 -7.70 -9.16 -1.70
C LYS A 124 -7.86 -10.59 -2.23
N ASN A 125 -6.94 -11.01 -3.09
CA ASN A 125 -6.69 -12.40 -3.39
C ASN A 125 -5.23 -12.76 -3.12
N GLU A 126 -4.98 -14.06 -2.99
CA GLU A 126 -3.63 -14.63 -3.02
C GLU A 126 -3.52 -15.51 -4.26
N ALA A 127 -2.29 -15.79 -4.71
CA ALA A 127 -2.08 -16.58 -5.91
C ALA A 127 -2.79 -17.95 -5.80
N GLY A 128 -3.71 -18.22 -6.73
CA GLY A 128 -4.50 -19.45 -6.75
C GLY A 128 -5.71 -19.47 -5.79
N GLN A 129 -6.05 -18.36 -5.14
CA GLN A 129 -7.21 -18.25 -4.25
C GLN A 129 -8.30 -17.35 -4.82
N THR A 130 -9.54 -17.57 -4.37
CA THR A 130 -10.68 -16.69 -4.64
C THR A 130 -10.49 -15.33 -3.98
N TRP A 131 -11.12 -14.31 -4.54
CA TRP A 131 -11.19 -12.99 -3.92
C TRP A 131 -11.96 -13.06 -2.60
N LYS A 132 -11.41 -12.43 -1.57
CA LYS A 132 -12.01 -12.35 -0.24
C LYS A 132 -11.99 -10.92 0.27
N TRP A 133 -13.04 -10.58 0.99
CA TRP A 133 -13.13 -9.34 1.74
C TRP A 133 -12.32 -9.43 3.04
N SER A 134 -11.92 -8.28 3.56
CA SER A 134 -11.14 -8.12 4.79
C SER A 134 -11.87 -8.59 6.04
N ASN A 135 -13.20 -8.75 5.96
CA ASN A 135 -14.04 -9.36 6.98
C ASN A 135 -14.14 -10.90 6.87
N GLY A 136 -13.45 -11.51 5.91
CA GLY A 136 -13.41 -12.95 5.68
C GLY A 136 -14.49 -13.49 4.73
N GLN A 137 -15.43 -12.67 4.28
CA GLN A 137 -16.45 -13.10 3.31
C GLN A 137 -15.82 -13.32 1.93
N GLU A 138 -16.27 -14.36 1.23
CA GLU A 138 -15.90 -14.57 -0.17
C GLU A 138 -16.59 -13.54 -1.06
N PHE A 139 -15.89 -13.08 -2.09
CA PHE A 139 -16.46 -12.17 -3.07
C PHE A 139 -17.43 -12.90 -4.00
N ASN A 140 -18.70 -12.52 -3.96
CA ASN A 140 -19.73 -12.98 -4.88
C ASN A 140 -19.87 -11.98 -6.05
N ASN A 141 -19.35 -12.36 -7.21
CA ASN A 141 -19.39 -11.54 -8.43
C ASN A 141 -20.77 -11.49 -9.07
#